data_AF-A0A7C5FLP7-F1
#
_entry.id   AF-A0A7C5FLP7-F1
#
_cell.length_a   1.000
_cell.length_b   1.000
_cell.length_c   1.000
_cell.angle_alpha   90.00
_cell.angle_beta   90.00
_cell.angle_gamma   90.00
#
_symmetry.space_group_name_H-M   'P 1'
#
loop_
_entity.id
_entity.type
_entity.pdbx_description
1 polymer ?
#
loop_
_entity_poly.entity_id
_entity_poly.type
_entity_poly.pdbx_seq_one_letter_code
_entity_poly.pdbx_strand_id
1 'polypeptide(L)' 'MSIRNKISLDDLPDLLTIREVAEILRVSPLTIKRWGKKGKLPAIRINSRGDRRYKKNVVLRLLGVEEN' A
#
# COMPACT_ATOMS: atom_id res chain seq x y z
N MET A 1 -0.62 -11.00 -21.11
CA MET A 1 -0.36 -9.54 -21.20
C MET A 1 -0.86 -8.90 -19.91
N SER A 2 0.03 -8.51 -18.98
CA SER A 2 -0.42 -7.86 -17.74
C SER A 2 -0.84 -6.44 -18.09
N ILE A 3 -2.14 -6.15 -18.03
CA ILE A 3 -2.66 -4.79 -18.07
C ILE A 3 -2.06 -4.10 -16.83
N ARG A 4 -1.05 -3.25 -17.03
CA ARG A 4 -0.56 -2.37 -15.97
C ARG A 4 -1.61 -1.28 -15.84
N ASN A 5 -2.57 -1.47 -14.94
CA ASN A 5 -3.43 -0.37 -14.52
C ASN A 5 -2.49 0.72 -13.98
N LYS A 6 -2.48 1.88 -14.66
CA LYS A 6 -1.81 3.05 -14.12
C LYS A 6 -2.57 3.43 -12.86
N ILE A 7 -1.92 3.30 -11.70
CA ILE A 7 -2.49 3.73 -10.44
C ILE A 7 -2.66 5.25 -10.51
N SER A 8 -3.90 5.73 -10.54
CA SER A 8 -4.24 7.14 -10.31
C SER A 8 -4.47 7.35 -8.80
N LEU A 9 -4.00 8.47 -8.25
CA LEU A 9 -4.19 8.77 -6.82
C LEU A 9 -5.65 9.06 -6.48
N ASP A 10 -6.39 9.64 -7.43
CA ASP A 10 -7.79 10.06 -7.25
C ASP A 10 -8.74 8.86 -7.10
N ASP A 11 -8.43 7.75 -7.76
CA ASP A 11 -9.28 6.54 -7.82
C ASP A 11 -8.64 5.34 -7.10
N LEU A 12 -7.87 5.61 -6.03
CA LEU A 12 -7.33 4.53 -5.21
C LEU A 12 -8.44 3.84 -4.41
N PRO A 13 -8.45 2.49 -4.36
CA PRO A 13 -9.31 1.76 -3.45
C PRO A 13 -8.90 2.00 -1.99
N ASP A 14 -9.84 1.81 -1.06
CA ASP A 14 -9.59 1.98 0.38
C ASP A 14 -8.48 1.06 0.93
N LEU A 15 -8.34 -0.12 0.32
CA LEU A 15 -7.36 -1.14 0.71
C LEU A 15 -6.46 -1.51 -0.46
N LEU A 16 -5.18 -1.26 -0.29
CA LEU A 16 -4.14 -1.47 -1.28
C LEU A 16 -3.37 -2.76 -0.99
N THR A 17 -2.98 -3.48 -2.03
CA THR A 17 -2.06 -4.61 -1.98
C THR A 17 -0.62 -4.14 -1.74
N ILE A 18 0.27 -5.07 -1.36
CA ILE A 18 1.71 -4.76 -1.23
C ILE A 18 2.29 -4.16 -2.53
N ARG A 19 1.86 -4.65 -3.70
CA ARG A 19 2.41 -4.22 -4.99
C ARG A 19 1.97 -2.79 -5.31
N GLU A 20 0.70 -2.46 -5.14
CA GLU A 20 0.19 -1.11 -5.39
C GLU A 20 0.86 -0.09 -4.47
N VAL A 21 1.01 -0.40 -3.17
CA VAL A 21 1.74 0.47 -2.24
C VAL A 21 3.20 0.65 -2.65
N ALA A 22 3.86 -0.43 -3.09
CA ALA A 22 5.24 -0.37 -3.55
C ALA A 22 5.40 0.50 -4.79
N GLU A 23 4.46 0.43 -5.72
CA GLU A 23 4.42 1.27 -6.92
C GLU A 23 4.18 2.75 -6.58
N ILE A 24 3.20 3.05 -5.72
CA ILE A 24 2.87 4.41 -5.26
C ILE A 24 4.08 5.06 -4.57
N LEU A 25 4.71 4.35 -3.64
CA LEU A 25 5.83 4.86 -2.85
C LEU A 25 7.19 4.70 -3.54
N ARG A 26 7.22 4.14 -4.75
CA ARG A 26 8.43 3.87 -5.56
C ARG A 26 9.51 3.10 -4.81
N VAL A 27 9.12 2.09 -4.03
CA VAL A 27 10.02 1.21 -3.29
C VAL A 27 9.76 -0.25 -3.65
N SER A 28 10.63 -1.17 -3.21
CA SER A 28 10.38 -2.60 -3.45
C SER A 28 9.26 -3.15 -2.55
N PRO A 29 8.49 -4.15 -3.01
CA PRO A 29 7.53 -4.89 -2.17
C PRO A 29 8.15 -5.44 -0.87
N LEU A 30 9.44 -5.80 -0.89
CA LEU A 30 10.17 -6.24 0.29
C LEU A 30 10.30 -5.12 1.33
N THR A 31 10.52 -3.88 0.89
CA THR A 31 10.58 -2.71 1.76
C THR A 31 9.25 -2.50 2.48
N ILE A 32 8.13 -2.59 1.76
CA ILE A 32 6.78 -2.53 2.34
C ILE A 32 6.55 -3.63 3.39
N LYS A 33 6.97 -4.88 3.10
CA LYS A 33 6.91 -5.98 4.09
C LYS A 33 7.75 -5.68 5.34
N ARG A 34 8.96 -5.10 5.16
CA ARG A 34 9.85 -4.73 6.27
C ARG A 34 9.26 -3.60 7.11
N TRP A 35 8.64 -2.60 6.50
CA TRP A 35 7.95 -1.52 7.21
C TRP A 35 6.77 -2.02 8.03
N GLY A 36 6.00 -2.97 7.50
CA GLY A 36 4.95 -3.65 8.27
C GLY A 36 5.50 -4.39 9.49
N LYS A 37 6.61 -5.13 9.35
CA LYS A 37 7.27 -5.80 10.50
C LYS A 37 7.79 -4.81 11.54
N LYS A 38 8.23 -3.62 11.10
CA LYS A 38 8.74 -2.54 11.97
C LYS A 38 7.65 -1.61 12.52
N GLY A 39 6.36 -1.85 12.20
CA GLY A 39 5.24 -1.00 12.62
C GLY A 39 5.12 0.34 11.90
N LYS A 40 6.03 0.69 10.97
CA LYS A 40 6.00 1.95 10.21
C LYS A 40 4.84 2.06 9.24
N LEU A 41 4.39 0.91 8.73
CA LEU A 41 3.24 0.82 7.83
C LEU A 41 2.44 -0.45 8.19
N PRO A 42 1.56 -0.37 9.21
CA PRO A 42 0.81 -1.52 9.69
C PRO A 42 -0.05 -2.13 8.58
N ALA A 43 0.01 -3.46 8.46
CA ALA A 43 -0.76 -4.21 7.48
C ALA A 43 -1.97 -4.87 8.13
N ILE A 44 -3.12 -4.81 7.46
CA ILE A 44 -4.29 -5.63 7.80
C ILE A 44 -4.06 -7.02 7.19
N ARG A 45 -4.13 -8.06 8.02
CA ARG A 45 -4.20 -9.43 7.53
C ARG A 45 -5.65 -9.77 7.22
N ILE A 46 -5.92 -10.20 6.00
CA ILE A 46 -7.29 -10.42 5.52
C ILE A 46 -7.69 -11.90 5.44
N ASN A 47 -6.72 -12.82 5.60
CA ASN A 47 -6.97 -14.26 5.58
C ASN A 47 -5.88 -15.04 6.33
N SER A 48 -6.11 -16.34 6.50
CA SER A 48 -5.21 -17.30 7.16
C SER A 48 -3.88 -17.50 6.43
N ARG A 49 -3.85 -17.33 5.09
CA ARG A 49 -2.61 -17.37 4.29
C ARG A 49 -1.64 -16.25 4.64
N GLY A 50 -2.13 -15.16 5.24
CA GLY A 50 -1.34 -14.01 5.63
C GLY A 50 -1.23 -12.93 4.57
N ASP A 51 -2.20 -12.85 3.65
CA ASP A 51 -2.31 -11.75 2.71
C ASP A 51 -2.48 -10.42 3.43
N ARG A 52 -1.84 -9.39 2.89
CA ARG A 52 -1.76 -8.06 3.50
C ARG A 52 -2.49 -7.02 2.67
N ARG A 53 -3.17 -6.11 3.37
CA ARG A 53 -3.76 -4.89 2.82
C ARG A 53 -3.33 -3.68 3.63
N TYR A 54 -3.28 -2.53 2.97
CA TYR A 54 -2.85 -1.25 3.53
C TYR A 54 -3.91 -0.20 3.27
N LYS A 55 -4.27 0.58 4.28
CA LYS A 55 -5.28 1.62 4.12
C LYS A 55 -4.76 2.76 3.25
N LYS A 56 -5.58 3.23 2.30
CA LYS A 56 -5.30 4.37 1.42
C LYS A 56 -4.79 5.58 2.21
N ASN A 57 -5.52 5.99 3.25
CA ASN A 57 -5.18 7.17 4.05
C ASN A 57 -3.78 7.10 4.71
N VAL A 58 -3.34 5.92 5.15
CA VAL A 58 -2.00 5.74 5.73
C VAL A 58 -0.92 5.86 4.65
N VAL A 59 -1.17 5.31 3.46
CA VAL A 59 -0.24 5.40 2.32
C VAL A 59 -0.14 6.84 1.81
N LEU A 60 -1.27 7.54 1.70
CA LEU A 60 -1.30 8.96 1.32
C LEU A 60 -0.59 9.86 2.35
N ARG A 61 -0.75 9.58 3.64
CA ARG A 61 -0.01 10.29 4.69
C ARG A 61 1.51 10.14 4.54
N LEU A 62 2.00 8.98 4.11
CA LEU A 62 3.43 8.77 3.85
C LEU A 62 3.94 9.57 2.64
N LEU A 63 3.04 9.99 1.74
CA LEU A 63 3.35 10.91 0.65
C LEU A 63 3.24 12.38 1.07
N GLY A 64 2.81 12.68 2.30
CA GLY A 64 2.52 14.04 2.74
C GLY A 64 1.23 14.61 2.15
N VAL A 65 0.34 13.76 1.62
CA VAL A 65 -1.00 14.16 1.19
C VAL A 65 -1.90 14.05 2.43
N GLU A 66 -2.18 15.18 3.06
CA GLU A 66 -3.15 15.29 4.15
C GLU A 66 -4.54 15.59 3.57
N GLU A 67 -5.54 14.78 3.92
CA GLU A 67 -6.94 15.17 3.78
C GLU A 67 -7.20 16.22 4.88
N ASN A 68 -7.30 17.49 4.48
CA ASN A 68 -7.83 18.57 5.33
C ASN A 68 -9.33 18.39 5.55
#